data_AF-A0A523AZZ0-F1
#
_entry.id   AF-A0A523AZZ0-F1
#
_cell.length_a   1.000
_cell.length_b   1.000
_cell.length_c   1.000
_cell.angle_alpha   90.00
_cell.angle_beta   90.00
_cell.angle_gamma   90.00
#
_symmetry.space_group_name_H-M   'P 1'
#
loop_
_entity.id
_entity.type
_entity.pdbx_description
1 polymer ?
#
loop_
_entity_poly.entity_id
_entity_poly.type
_entity_poly.pdbx_seq_one_letter_code
_entity_poly.pdbx_strand_id
1 'polypeptide(L)'
;MGKKVMILDYGMGNLRSVFNAVKEVGGEPLLVTSPDQLEGGKGLIIPGVGAFGKGMERLAPFEGVIREMAGEGLPLLGICLGMQVMFEGSEEAEGKKGLGLLKGRVEKIPTKERLPHMGWNYVEKIRDSPLLRGLEGGYAYFVHSYHPVPSEEEEV
;
A
#
# COMPACT_ATOMS: atom_id res chain seq x y z
N MET A 1 -17.10 -5.71 19.77
CA MET A 1 -17.14 -5.57 18.31
C MET A 1 -15.73 -5.26 17.84
N GLY A 2 -15.20 -6.07 16.93
CA GLY A 2 -13.88 -5.84 16.34
C GLY A 2 -13.88 -4.58 15.49
N LYS A 3 -12.69 -4.06 15.19
CA LYS A 3 -12.56 -2.89 14.31
C LYS A 3 -12.77 -3.35 12.87
N LYS A 4 -13.78 -2.80 12.18
CA LYS A 4 -14.01 -3.04 10.76
C LYS A 4 -12.86 -2.47 9.93
N VAL A 5 -12.19 -3.32 9.14
CA VAL A 5 -11.08 -2.94 8.27
C VAL A 5 -11.47 -3.24 6.83
N MET A 6 -11.53 -2.21 6.00
CA MET A 6 -11.84 -2.36 4.59
C MET A 6 -10.59 -2.87 3.85
N ILE A 7 -10.78 -3.80 2.93
CA ILE A 7 -9.74 -4.34 2.07
C ILE A 7 -10.23 -4.15 0.64
N LEU A 8 -9.50 -3.35 -0.13
CA LEU A 8 -9.88 -3.04 -1.49
C LEU A 8 -9.62 -4.24 -2.42
N ASP A 9 -10.68 -4.72 -3.06
CA ASP A 9 -10.62 -5.65 -4.19
C ASP A 9 -10.91 -4.91 -5.49
N TYR A 10 -9.85 -4.36 -6.06
CA TYR A 10 -9.82 -3.81 -7.41
C TYR A 10 -9.22 -4.84 -8.40
N GLY A 11 -9.31 -6.14 -8.07
CA GLY A 11 -8.79 -7.24 -8.85
C GLY A 11 -7.27 -7.42 -8.82
N MET A 12 -6.55 -6.68 -7.97
CA MET A 12 -5.10 -6.76 -7.81
C MET A 12 -4.77 -7.05 -6.35
N GLY A 13 -4.01 -8.12 -6.09
CA GLY A 13 -3.49 -8.42 -4.76
C GLY A 13 -3.76 -9.83 -4.26
N ASN A 14 -3.09 -10.19 -3.17
CA ASN A 14 -3.29 -11.45 -2.45
C ASN A 14 -4.35 -11.28 -1.36
N LEU A 15 -5.61 -11.12 -1.78
CA LEU A 15 -6.73 -10.79 -0.89
C LEU A 15 -6.91 -11.81 0.22
N ARG A 16 -6.77 -13.11 -0.09
CA ARG A 16 -6.94 -14.19 0.89
C ARG A 16 -5.97 -14.07 2.06
N SER A 17 -4.70 -13.75 1.78
CA SER A 17 -3.68 -13.65 2.84
C SER A 17 -3.91 -12.41 3.69
N VAL A 18 -4.22 -11.26 3.07
CA VAL A 18 -4.52 -10.02 3.80
C VAL A 18 -5.79 -10.18 4.65
N PHE A 19 -6.84 -10.76 4.09
CA PHE A 19 -8.09 -11.02 4.80
C PHE A 19 -7.89 -11.91 6.03
N ASN A 20 -7.12 -12.99 5.87
CA ASN A 20 -6.79 -13.88 6.99
C ASN A 20 -5.90 -13.18 8.03
N ALA A 21 -4.92 -12.38 7.62
CA ALA A 21 -4.07 -11.63 8.54
C ALA A 21 -4.88 -10.66 9.39
N VAL A 22 -5.85 -9.95 8.81
CA VAL A 22 -6.75 -9.07 9.57
C VAL A 22 -7.59 -9.84 10.58
N LYS A 23 -8.12 -11.02 10.21
CA LYS A 23 -8.84 -11.89 11.17
C LYS A 23 -7.95 -12.35 12.32
N GLU A 24 -6.74 -12.79 12.00
CA GLU A 24 -5.79 -13.34 12.97
C GLU A 24 -5.45 -12.32 14.06
N VAL A 25 -5.30 -11.05 13.69
CA VAL A 25 -5.04 -9.96 14.64
C VAL A 25 -6.30 -9.40 15.33
N GLY A 26 -7.45 -10.07 15.17
CA GLY A 26 -8.71 -9.71 15.84
C GLY A 26 -9.53 -8.61 15.16
N GLY A 27 -9.23 -8.26 13.90
CA GLY A 27 -10.00 -7.34 13.08
C GLY A 27 -11.21 -8.00 12.40
N GLU A 28 -12.13 -7.16 11.93
CA GLU A 28 -13.28 -7.59 11.12
C GLU A 28 -13.04 -7.14 9.66
N PRO A 29 -12.48 -8.00 8.79
CA PRO A 29 -12.20 -7.60 7.41
C PRO A 29 -13.48 -7.51 6.58
N LEU A 30 -13.58 -6.47 5.77
CA LEU A 30 -14.62 -6.27 4.77
C LEU A 30 -13.96 -6.14 3.39
N LEU A 31 -14.29 -7.03 2.47
CA LEU A 31 -13.88 -6.86 1.07
C LEU A 31 -14.75 -5.78 0.43
N VAL A 32 -14.10 -4.84 -0.24
CA VAL A 32 -14.75 -3.73 -0.94
C VAL A 32 -14.45 -3.85 -2.42
N THR A 33 -15.49 -4.07 -3.22
CA THR A 33 -15.40 -4.27 -4.68
C THR A 33 -15.95 -3.10 -5.49
N SER A 34 -16.58 -2.13 -4.83
CA SER A 34 -17.13 -0.93 -5.47
C SER A 34 -17.00 0.31 -4.59
N PRO A 35 -16.89 1.53 -5.17
CA PRO A 35 -16.64 2.76 -4.41
C PRO A 35 -17.70 3.06 -3.33
N ASP A 36 -18.96 2.68 -3.57
CA ASP A 36 -20.08 2.87 -2.64
C ASP A 36 -19.97 2.02 -1.36
N GLN A 37 -19.10 1.00 -1.34
CA GLN A 37 -18.86 0.17 -0.16
C GLN A 37 -17.76 0.73 0.75
N LEU A 38 -17.09 1.82 0.36
CA LEU A 38 -16.02 2.47 1.12
C LEU A 38 -16.57 3.37 2.23
N GLU A 39 -17.41 2.80 3.11
CA GLU A 39 -18.03 3.52 4.22
C GLU A 39 -17.94 2.77 5.56
N GLY A 40 -17.94 3.52 6.66
CA GLY A 40 -18.08 2.96 8.03
C GLY A 40 -16.90 2.13 8.56
N GLY A 41 -15.82 1.96 7.80
CA GLY A 41 -14.59 1.31 8.23
C GLY A 41 -13.72 2.18 9.15
N LYS A 42 -12.80 1.55 9.89
CA LYS A 42 -11.81 2.23 10.75
C LYS A 42 -10.44 2.41 10.07
N GLY A 43 -10.30 1.90 8.86
CA GLY A 43 -9.12 2.01 8.02
C GLY A 43 -9.33 1.24 6.72
N LEU A 44 -8.49 1.54 5.74
CA LEU A 44 -8.52 0.91 4.41
C LEU A 44 -7.14 0.32 4.08
N ILE A 45 -7.13 -0.96 3.72
CA ILE A 45 -5.97 -1.64 3.17
C ILE A 45 -6.10 -1.66 1.65
N ILE A 46 -5.09 -1.15 0.97
CA ILE A 46 -4.92 -1.21 -0.48
C ILE A 46 -3.83 -2.25 -0.75
N PRO A 47 -4.17 -3.53 -0.98
CA PRO A 47 -3.18 -4.51 -1.40
C PRO A 47 -2.83 -4.31 -2.88
N GLY A 48 -1.74 -4.89 -3.38
CA GLY A 48 -1.51 -4.90 -4.81
C GLY A 48 -0.33 -5.77 -5.24
N VAL A 49 -0.43 -6.36 -6.42
CA VAL A 49 0.66 -7.08 -7.11
C VAL A 49 0.63 -6.78 -8.60
N GLY A 50 1.78 -6.90 -9.27
CA GLY A 50 1.92 -6.64 -10.70
C GLY A 50 2.36 -5.21 -11.00
N ALA A 51 2.07 -4.74 -12.21
CA ALA A 51 2.59 -3.48 -12.74
C ALA A 51 1.76 -2.25 -12.31
N PHE A 52 2.44 -1.14 -12.06
CA PHE A 52 1.90 0.15 -11.64
C PHE A 52 0.80 0.66 -12.56
N GLY A 53 1.05 0.70 -13.88
CA GLY A 53 0.08 1.22 -14.84
C GLY A 53 -1.26 0.46 -14.81
N LYS A 54 -1.19 -0.88 -14.79
CA LYS A 54 -2.38 -1.74 -14.67
C LYS A 54 -3.06 -1.59 -13.30
N GLY A 55 -2.27 -1.41 -12.25
CA GLY A 55 -2.77 -1.09 -10.92
C GLY A 55 -3.62 0.17 -10.92
N MET A 56 -3.10 1.26 -11.47
CA MET A 56 -3.82 2.54 -11.57
C MET A 56 -5.05 2.45 -12.46
N GLU A 57 -5.00 1.73 -13.60
CA GLU A 57 -6.18 1.51 -14.44
C GLU A 57 -7.34 0.85 -13.71
N ARG A 58 -7.05 -0.15 -12.87
CA ARG A 58 -8.07 -0.83 -12.06
C ARG A 58 -8.50 -0.03 -10.84
N LEU A 59 -7.63 0.82 -10.33
CA LEU A 59 -7.89 1.67 -9.17
C LEU A 59 -8.69 2.93 -9.54
N ALA A 60 -8.71 3.33 -10.82
CA ALA A 60 -9.35 4.54 -11.33
C ALA A 60 -10.75 4.82 -10.77
N PRO A 61 -11.67 3.84 -10.64
CA PRO A 61 -13.01 4.08 -10.08
C PRO A 61 -13.01 4.50 -8.59
N PHE A 62 -11.94 4.18 -7.86
CA PHE A 62 -11.83 4.40 -6.42
C PHE A 62 -10.97 5.62 -6.06
N GLU A 63 -10.26 6.23 -7.01
CA GLU A 63 -9.29 7.28 -6.71
C GLU A 63 -9.89 8.48 -5.96
N GLY A 64 -11.07 8.94 -6.39
CA GLY A 64 -11.74 10.09 -5.80
C GLY A 64 -12.08 9.85 -4.32
N VAL A 65 -12.77 8.74 -4.04
CA VAL A 65 -13.18 8.38 -2.68
C VAL A 65 -11.98 8.04 -1.78
N ILE A 66 -10.92 7.40 -2.31
CA ILE A 66 -9.70 7.16 -1.53
C ILE A 66 -9.03 8.47 -1.12
N ARG A 67 -8.93 9.44 -2.03
CA ARG A 67 -8.37 10.77 -1.74
C ARG A 67 -9.22 11.52 -0.71
N GLU A 68 -10.54 11.44 -0.83
CA GLU A 68 -11.48 12.02 0.15
C GLU A 68 -11.27 11.42 1.54
N MET A 69 -11.30 10.09 1.66
CA MET A 69 -11.08 9.38 2.93
C MET A 69 -9.71 9.70 3.55
N ALA A 70 -8.67 9.80 2.72
CA ALA A 70 -7.35 10.23 3.18
C ALA A 70 -7.37 11.66 3.75
N GLY A 71 -8.05 12.58 3.06
CA GLY A 71 -8.23 13.97 3.50
C GLY A 71 -9.05 14.10 4.79
N GLU A 72 -9.97 13.17 5.04
CA GLU A 72 -10.73 13.06 6.29
C GLU A 72 -9.92 12.40 7.44
N GLY A 73 -8.70 11.96 7.16
CA GLY A 73 -7.81 11.35 8.16
C GLY A 73 -8.07 9.87 8.40
N LEU A 74 -8.77 9.17 7.51
CA LEU A 74 -8.92 7.73 7.59
C LEU A 74 -7.54 7.06 7.41
N PRO A 75 -7.10 6.17 8.32
CA PRO A 75 -5.85 5.45 8.16
C PRO A 75 -5.85 4.56 6.91
N LEU A 76 -4.83 4.72 6.07
CA LEU A 76 -4.60 3.92 4.88
C LEU A 76 -3.35 3.04 5.04
N LEU A 77 -3.39 1.82 4.54
CA LEU A 77 -2.24 0.91 4.47
C LEU A 77 -2.09 0.34 3.06
N GLY A 78 -1.05 0.77 2.36
CA GLY A 78 -0.67 0.23 1.06
C GLY A 78 0.26 -0.96 1.22
N ILE A 79 0.00 -2.07 0.53
CA ILE A 79 0.86 -3.27 0.58
C ILE A 79 1.44 -3.55 -0.82
N CYS A 80 2.78 -3.59 -0.92
CA CYS A 80 3.52 -3.80 -2.16
C CYS A 80 3.13 -2.76 -3.23
N LEU A 81 2.50 -3.17 -4.35
CA LEU A 81 2.02 -2.21 -5.34
C LEU A 81 1.02 -1.21 -4.74
N GLY A 82 0.23 -1.64 -3.75
CA GLY A 82 -0.69 -0.76 -3.04
C GLY A 82 -0.01 0.40 -2.29
N MET A 83 1.25 0.23 -1.86
CA MET A 83 2.07 1.33 -1.33
C MET A 83 2.56 2.23 -2.47
N GLN A 84 3.02 1.64 -3.56
CA GLN A 84 3.56 2.36 -4.70
C GLN A 84 2.52 3.30 -5.32
N VAL A 85 1.28 2.86 -5.49
CA VAL A 85 0.20 3.70 -6.07
C VAL A 85 -0.17 4.91 -5.21
N MET A 86 0.25 4.97 -3.94
CA MET A 86 0.04 6.14 -3.09
C MET A 86 0.91 7.35 -3.49
N PHE A 87 2.02 7.10 -4.19
CA PHE A 87 2.93 8.15 -4.68
C PHE A 87 2.42 8.85 -5.93
N GLU A 88 3.13 9.87 -6.41
CA GLU A 88 2.70 10.68 -7.56
C GLU A 88 2.80 9.94 -8.90
N GLY A 89 3.67 8.93 -9.00
CA GLY A 89 3.87 8.12 -10.21
C GLY A 89 5.00 7.11 -10.07
N SER A 90 5.26 6.37 -11.16
CA SER A 90 6.29 5.33 -11.21
C SER A 90 7.06 5.36 -12.53
N GLU A 91 8.36 5.07 -12.49
CA GLU A 91 9.18 4.78 -13.68
C GLU A 91 8.72 3.54 -14.44
N GLU A 92 8.02 2.59 -13.78
CA GLU A 92 7.46 1.42 -14.45
C GLU A 92 6.38 1.79 -15.48
N ALA A 93 5.72 2.95 -15.30
CA ALA A 93 4.64 3.43 -16.14
C ALA A 93 4.75 4.94 -16.33
N GLU A 94 5.73 5.36 -17.14
CA GLU A 94 5.94 6.78 -17.46
C GLU A 94 4.64 7.48 -17.91
N GLY A 95 4.42 8.68 -17.39
CA GLY A 95 3.21 9.47 -17.67
C GLY A 95 1.94 9.04 -16.92
N LYS A 96 1.91 7.87 -16.27
CA LYS A 96 0.79 7.49 -15.40
C LYS A 96 0.94 8.13 -14.03
N LYS A 97 -0.10 8.85 -13.60
CA LYS A 97 -0.19 9.43 -12.25
C LYS A 97 -0.66 8.38 -11.26
N GLY A 98 -0.11 8.41 -10.05
CA GLY A 98 -0.64 7.68 -8.90
C GLY A 98 -1.67 8.50 -8.13
N LEU A 99 -2.01 8.01 -6.93
CA LEU A 99 -2.89 8.71 -6.01
C LEU A 99 -2.27 10.00 -5.46
N GLY A 100 -0.94 10.18 -5.50
CA GLY A 100 -0.31 11.42 -5.03
C GLY A 100 -0.72 11.83 -3.61
N LEU A 101 -0.92 10.84 -2.74
CA LEU A 101 -1.13 11.02 -1.29
C LEU A 101 0.20 11.20 -0.56
N LEU A 102 1.27 10.67 -1.15
CA LEU A 102 2.66 10.82 -0.75
C LEU A 102 3.42 11.48 -1.90
N LYS A 103 4.29 12.44 -1.59
CA LYS A 103 5.12 13.10 -2.59
C LYS A 103 6.30 12.24 -3.01
N GLY A 104 6.80 12.47 -4.22
CA GLY A 104 7.89 11.68 -4.79
C GLY A 104 7.38 10.56 -5.69
N ARG A 105 8.30 9.68 -6.08
CA ARG A 105 8.08 8.72 -7.17
C ARG A 105 8.55 7.33 -6.82
N VAL A 106 8.02 6.36 -7.55
CA VAL A 106 8.46 4.98 -7.50
C VAL A 106 9.50 4.76 -8.59
N GLU A 107 10.71 4.42 -8.19
CA GLU A 107 11.87 4.30 -9.07
C GLU A 107 12.36 2.85 -9.11
N LYS A 108 13.03 2.47 -10.20
CA LYS A 108 13.66 1.16 -10.29
C LYS A 108 14.83 1.11 -9.31
N ILE A 109 14.94 0.01 -8.56
CA ILE A 109 16.02 -0.15 -7.57
C ILE A 109 17.39 0.04 -8.26
N PRO A 110 18.21 1.03 -7.83
CA PRO A 110 19.51 1.29 -8.44
C PRO A 110 20.53 0.24 -7.97
N THR A 111 20.61 -0.88 -8.67
CA THR A 111 21.50 -1.99 -8.29
C THR A 111 22.14 -2.68 -9.50
N LYS A 112 23.30 -3.29 -9.27
CA LYS A 112 23.97 -4.21 -10.21
C LYS A 112 23.52 -5.66 -10.00
N GLU A 113 22.83 -5.94 -8.90
CA GLU A 113 22.33 -7.27 -8.55
C GLU A 113 21.10 -7.67 -9.38
N ARG A 114 20.76 -8.95 -9.35
CA ARG A 114 19.60 -9.47 -10.06
C ARG A 114 18.30 -8.93 -9.46
N LEU A 115 17.45 -8.36 -10.31
CA LEU A 115 16.07 -7.99 -9.96
C LEU A 115 15.08 -9.12 -10.33
N PRO A 116 13.94 -9.23 -9.63
CA PRO A 116 13.50 -8.41 -8.49
C PRO A 116 14.32 -8.67 -7.21
N HIS A 117 14.34 -7.70 -6.29
CA HIS A 117 14.71 -7.95 -4.90
C HIS A 117 13.69 -8.94 -4.32
N MET A 118 14.14 -10.16 -4.05
CA MET A 118 13.30 -11.29 -3.64
C MET A 118 13.93 -12.02 -2.46
N GLY A 119 13.26 -11.98 -1.30
CA GLY A 119 13.72 -12.68 -0.10
C GLY A 119 13.37 -11.97 1.20
N TRP A 120 13.87 -12.54 2.29
CA TRP A 120 13.78 -11.93 3.60
C TRP A 120 14.90 -10.90 3.76
N ASN A 121 14.53 -9.66 4.05
CA ASN A 121 15.48 -8.58 4.30
C ASN A 121 15.13 -7.87 5.61
N TYR A 122 16.15 -7.32 6.27
CA TYR A 122 15.97 -6.65 7.55
C TYR A 122 15.40 -5.25 7.35
N VAL A 123 14.40 -4.92 8.14
CA VAL A 123 13.77 -3.60 8.23
C VAL A 123 14.20 -2.99 9.55
N GLU A 124 14.94 -1.90 9.46
CA GLU A 124 15.34 -1.10 10.61
C GLU A 124 14.24 -0.09 10.97
N LYS A 125 13.93 0.00 12.26
CA LYS A 125 13.04 1.06 12.77
C LYS A 125 13.86 2.32 13.00
N ILE A 126 13.75 3.28 12.09
CA ILE A 126 14.49 4.56 12.17
C ILE A 126 13.76 5.65 12.97
N ARG A 127 12.45 5.49 13.20
CA ARG A 127 11.60 6.43 13.95
C ARG A 127 10.42 5.74 14.62
N ASP A 128 9.84 6.40 15.61
CA ASP A 128 8.62 5.94 16.25
C ASP A 128 7.43 6.09 15.30
N SER A 129 6.61 5.04 15.23
CA SER A 129 5.39 5.01 14.44
C SER A 129 4.32 4.23 15.19
N PRO A 130 3.05 4.67 15.18
CA PRO A 130 1.95 3.88 15.71
C PRO A 130 1.87 2.47 15.10
N LEU A 131 2.27 2.32 13.82
CA LEU A 131 2.28 1.04 13.11
C LEU A 131 3.36 0.07 13.64
N LEU A 132 4.47 0.61 14.14
CA LEU A 132 5.63 -0.15 14.60
C LEU A 132 5.70 -0.27 16.13
N ARG A 133 4.60 0.02 16.83
CA ARG A 133 4.57 -0.03 18.30
C ARG A 133 4.85 -1.46 18.78
N GLY A 134 5.84 -1.59 19.67
CA GLY A 134 6.26 -2.88 20.21
C GLY A 134 7.19 -3.68 19.29
N LEU A 135 7.64 -3.08 18.18
CA LEU A 135 8.66 -3.64 17.30
C LEU A 135 9.94 -2.81 17.39
N GLU A 136 11.09 -3.48 17.32
CA GLU A 136 12.43 -2.86 17.32
C GLU A 136 13.09 -2.91 15.93
N GLY A 137 12.37 -3.41 14.92
CA GLY A 137 12.91 -3.86 13.64
C GLY A 137 12.75 -5.37 13.46
N GLY A 138 13.07 -5.89 12.29
CA GLY A 138 12.93 -7.32 12.02
C GLY A 138 12.98 -7.67 10.55
N TYR A 139 12.78 -8.95 10.23
CA TYR A 139 12.77 -9.40 8.85
C TYR A 139 11.37 -9.34 8.24
N ALA A 140 11.29 -8.79 7.02
CA ALA A 140 10.11 -8.86 6.18
C ALA A 140 10.45 -9.51 4.83
N TYR A 141 9.46 -10.11 4.19
CA TYR A 141 9.62 -10.72 2.88
C TYR A 141 9.30 -9.71 1.77
N PHE A 142 10.24 -9.53 0.84
CA PHE A 142 10.17 -8.60 -0.26
C PHE A 142 10.14 -9.32 -1.60
N VAL A 143 9.35 -8.79 -2.55
CA VAL A 143 9.37 -9.18 -3.97
C VAL A 143 9.04 -7.95 -4.83
N HIS A 144 10.05 -7.19 -5.24
CA HIS A 144 9.84 -5.97 -6.03
C HIS A 144 11.08 -5.56 -6.84
N SER A 145 10.87 -4.93 -8.00
CA SER A 145 11.94 -4.32 -8.81
C SER A 145 11.99 -2.80 -8.69
N TYR A 146 10.93 -2.21 -8.12
CA TYR A 146 10.75 -0.77 -7.95
C TYR A 146 10.52 -0.45 -6.48
N HIS A 147 10.96 0.71 -6.03
CA HIS A 147 10.80 1.17 -4.65
C HIS A 147 10.35 2.63 -4.62
N PRO A 148 9.58 3.04 -3.59
CA PRO A 148 9.29 4.45 -3.38
C PRO A 148 10.55 5.24 -3.01
N VAL A 149 10.62 6.46 -3.55
CA VAL A 149 11.60 7.50 -3.26
C VAL A 149 10.80 8.76 -2.88
N PRO A 150 10.50 8.95 -1.59
CA PRO A 150 9.78 10.14 -1.12
C PRO A 150 10.62 11.40 -1.33
N SER A 151 9.96 12.51 -1.63
CA SER A 151 10.65 13.81 -1.77
C SER A 151 10.72 14.61 -0.47
N GLU A 152 9.94 14.21 0.54
CA GLU A 152 9.91 14.85 1.86
C GLU A 152 10.41 13.84 2.91
N GLU A 153 11.32 14.26 3.79
CA GLU A 153 11.87 13.38 4.84
C GLU A 153 10.79 12.88 5.82
N GLU A 154 9.72 13.66 6.02
CA GLU A 154 8.62 13.31 6.91
C GLU A 154 7.81 12.09 6.41
N GLU A 155 7.92 11.76 5.13
CA GLU A 155 7.25 10.62 4.48
C GLU A 155 8.07 9.31 4.54
N VAL A 156 9.34 9.34 5.03
CA VAL A 156 10.28 8.19 5.11
C VAL A 156 10.38 7.58 6.50
#